data_AF-A0A0E3QGC2-F1
#
_entry.id   AF-A0A0E3QGC2-F1
#
_cell.length_a   1.000
_cell.length_b   1.000
_cell.length_c   1.000
_cell.angle_alpha   90.00
_cell.angle_beta   90.00
_cell.angle_gamma   90.00
#
_symmetry.space_group_name_H-M   'P 1'
#
loop_
_entity.id
_entity.type
_entity.pdbx_description
1 polymer ?
#
loop_
_entity_poly.entity_id
_entity_poly.type
_entity_poly.pdbx_seq_one_letter_code
_entity_poly.pdbx_strand_id
1 'polypeptide(L)'
;MVDKDNWSDIRGELVEMKEEKKDWTISSPHVIRKGDYYVLSVSEQATRNRKFLAILNKYNTEVKRFVWCNICFLYSDGPLTYWIPREDAIRIKNELEQK
;
A
#
# COMPACT_ATOMS: atom_id res chain seq x y z
N MET A 1 -2.81 -4.87 10.72
CA MET A 1 -3.32 -3.48 10.75
C MET A 1 -2.62 -2.81 11.91
N VAL A 2 -2.09 -1.60 11.71
CA VAL A 2 -1.40 -0.86 12.76
C VAL A 2 -2.31 0.26 13.25
N ASP A 3 -2.42 0.40 14.57
CA ASP A 3 -3.01 1.56 15.22
C ASP A 3 -2.24 2.85 14.85
N LYS A 4 -2.95 3.97 14.77
CA LYS A 4 -2.41 5.27 14.38
C LYS A 4 -1.29 5.74 15.30
N ASP A 5 -1.33 5.35 16.57
CA ASP A 5 -0.37 5.77 17.60
C ASP A 5 1.02 5.16 17.39
N ASN A 6 1.12 3.95 16.81
CA ASN A 6 2.41 3.27 16.58
C ASN A 6 2.98 3.52 15.18
N TRP A 7 2.24 4.21 14.30
CA TRP A 7 2.64 4.39 12.90
C TRP A 7 3.94 5.19 12.74
N SER A 8 4.16 6.21 13.58
CA SER A 8 5.36 7.05 13.49
C SER A 8 6.63 6.25 13.73
N ASP A 9 6.61 5.38 14.76
CA ASP A 9 7.77 4.57 15.15
C ASP A 9 8.05 3.47 14.13
N ILE A 10 7.01 2.77 13.68
CA ILE A 10 7.13 1.78 12.60
C ILE A 10 7.68 2.42 11.33
N ARG A 11 7.19 3.61 10.96
CA ARG A 11 7.69 4.34 9.79
C ARG A 11 9.17 4.70 9.94
N GLY A 12 9.61 5.11 11.13
CA GLY A 12 11.02 5.41 11.42
C GLY A 12 11.91 4.20 11.14
N GLU A 13 11.62 3.06 11.78
CA GLU A 13 12.41 1.83 11.61
C GLU A 13 12.40 1.31 10.16
N LEU A 14 11.26 1.44 9.49
CA LEU A 14 11.14 1.09 8.08
C LEU A 14 11.96 2.04 7.20
N VAL A 15 12.00 3.36 7.46
CA VAL A 15 12.85 4.28 6.68
C VAL A 15 14.33 3.97 6.87
N GLU A 16 14.77 3.70 8.10
CA GLU A 16 16.16 3.30 8.38
C GLU A 16 16.54 2.03 7.62
N MET A 17 15.64 1.04 7.58
CA MET A 17 15.84 -0.18 6.80
C MET A 17 15.97 0.10 5.28
N LYS A 18 15.34 1.17 4.76
CA LYS A 18 15.40 1.60 3.32
C LYS A 18 16.79 2.07 2.95
N GLU A 19 17.42 2.80 3.85
CA GLU A 19 18.74 3.37 3.65
C GLU A 19 19.82 2.28 3.62
N GLU A 20 19.63 1.18 4.36
CA GLU A 20 20.55 0.05 4.38
C GLU A 20 20.41 -0.92 3.19
N LYS A 21 19.22 -1.08 2.63
CA LYS A 21 18.95 -1.98 1.48
C LYS A 21 17.98 -1.36 0.49
N LYS A 22 18.45 -1.10 -0.74
CA LYS A 22 17.65 -0.45 -1.80
C LYS A 22 16.49 -1.29 -2.37
N ASP A 23 16.42 -2.60 -2.10
CA ASP A 23 15.58 -3.54 -2.87
C ASP A 23 14.25 -3.99 -2.20
N TRP A 24 13.93 -3.53 -0.98
CA TRP A 24 12.73 -4.02 -0.27
C TRP A 24 11.48 -3.13 -0.44
N THR A 25 11.62 -1.92 -0.97
CA THR A 25 10.49 -1.06 -1.35
C THR A 25 10.37 -0.99 -2.87
N ILE A 26 9.15 -1.03 -3.40
CA ILE A 26 8.87 -0.47 -4.74
C ILE A 26 9.40 0.96 -4.71
N SER A 27 10.04 1.42 -5.80
CA SER A 27 10.87 2.65 -5.91
C SER A 27 10.38 3.90 -5.14
N SER A 28 9.08 4.00 -4.84
CA SER A 28 8.57 4.82 -3.75
C SER A 28 7.57 4.03 -2.88
N PRO A 29 7.80 3.86 -1.56
CA PRO A 29 6.81 3.28 -0.66
C PRO A 29 5.59 4.20 -0.62
N HIS A 30 4.52 3.80 -1.30
CA HIS A 30 3.24 4.51 -1.25
C HIS A 30 2.55 4.11 0.05
N VAL A 31 2.68 4.96 1.07
CA VAL A 31 1.91 4.86 2.30
C VAL A 31 0.53 5.47 2.04
N ILE A 32 -0.51 4.71 2.31
CA ILE A 32 -1.89 5.15 2.09
C ILE A 32 -2.63 5.08 3.41
N ARG A 33 -3.16 6.22 3.84
CA ARG A 33 -4.01 6.30 5.03
C ARG A 33 -5.45 5.96 4.63
N LYS A 34 -6.03 4.96 5.28
CA LYS A 34 -7.40 4.51 5.10
C LYS A 34 -8.10 4.56 6.47
N GLY A 35 -8.83 5.65 6.73
CA GLY A 35 -9.46 5.89 8.03
C GLY A 35 -8.43 5.87 9.16
N ASP A 36 -8.51 4.84 9.99
CA ASP A 36 -7.71 4.65 11.20
C ASP A 36 -6.49 3.72 11.00
N TYR A 37 -6.26 3.22 9.79
CA TYR A 37 -5.10 2.38 9.49
C TYR A 37 -4.27 2.90 8.31
N TYR A 38 -3.02 2.45 8.28
CA TYR A 38 -2.08 2.71 7.19
C TYR A 38 -1.82 1.44 6.38
N VAL A 39 -1.74 1.60 5.06
CA VAL A 39 -1.31 0.55 4.12
C VAL A 39 0.04 0.94 3.56
N LEU A 40 1.02 0.06 3.70
CA LEU A 40 2.34 0.19 3.10
C LEU A 40 2.57 -0.97 2.14
N SER A 41 2.78 -0.66 0.86
CA SER A 41 3.21 -1.65 -0.11
C SER A 41 4.70 -1.94 0.03
N VAL A 42 5.06 -3.21 0.18
CA VAL A 42 6.45 -3.68 0.23
C VAL A 42 6.71 -4.68 -0.90
N SER A 43 7.97 -4.88 -1.28
CA SER A 43 8.31 -5.92 -2.28
C SER A 43 8.11 -7.31 -1.68
N GLU A 44 7.89 -8.33 -2.53
CA GLU A 44 7.80 -9.71 -2.05
C GLU A 44 9.09 -10.15 -1.34
N GLN A 45 10.25 -9.63 -1.76
CA GLN A 45 11.53 -9.92 -1.10
C GLN A 45 11.58 -9.42 0.35
N ALA A 46 10.82 -8.36 0.69
CA ALA A 46 10.74 -7.83 2.04
C ALA A 46 10.20 -8.88 3.03
N THR A 47 9.28 -9.77 2.60
CA THR A 47 8.71 -10.81 3.47
C THR A 47 9.72 -11.88 3.88
N ARG A 48 10.91 -11.91 3.26
CA ARG A 48 12.03 -12.80 3.61
C ARG A 48 13.11 -12.10 4.42
N ASN A 49 13.01 -10.78 4.61
CA ASN A 49 14.01 -10.00 5.32
C ASN A 49 13.83 -10.11 6.84
N ARG A 50 14.86 -10.58 7.54
CA ARG A 50 14.82 -10.78 9.00
C ARG A 50 14.57 -9.48 9.78
N LYS A 51 15.13 -8.34 9.36
CA LYS A 51 14.88 -7.04 10.01
C LYS A 51 13.42 -6.62 9.84
N PHE A 52 12.86 -6.78 8.64
CA PHE A 52 11.44 -6.51 8.39
C PHE A 52 10.52 -7.39 9.25
N LEU A 53 10.78 -8.69 9.30
CA LEU A 53 10.00 -9.61 10.14
C LEU A 53 10.13 -9.30 11.64
N ALA A 54 11.30 -8.83 12.10
CA ALA A 54 11.49 -8.40 13.48
C ALA A 54 10.66 -7.16 13.83
N ILE A 55 10.60 -6.17 12.93
CA ILE A 55 9.74 -4.98 13.08
C ILE A 55 8.28 -5.42 13.19
N LEU A 56 7.80 -6.27 12.28
CA LEU A 56 6.43 -6.77 12.31
C LEU A 56 6.08 -7.47 13.64
N ASN A 57 6.96 -8.32 14.15
CA ASN A 57 6.77 -8.99 15.43
C ASN A 57 6.76 -8.00 16.60
N LYS A 58 7.66 -7.01 16.62
CA LYS A 58 7.74 -5.98 17.66
C LYS A 58 6.42 -5.22 17.82
N TYR A 59 5.75 -4.93 16.69
CA TYR A 59 4.50 -4.18 16.67
C TYR A 59 3.26 -5.06 16.46
N ASN A 60 3.38 -6.38 16.63
CA ASN A 60 2.30 -7.36 16.44
C ASN A 60 1.50 -7.13 15.14
N THR A 61 2.21 -6.88 14.04
CA THR A 61 1.64 -6.48 12.75
C THR A 61 1.73 -7.62 11.74
N GLU A 62 0.61 -7.91 11.07
CA GLU A 62 0.55 -8.93 10.02
C GLU A 62 0.71 -8.37 8.60
N VAL A 63 1.34 -9.15 7.72
CA VAL A 63 1.37 -8.91 6.27
C VAL A 63 0.19 -9.61 5.62
N LYS A 64 -0.54 -8.90 4.76
CA LYS A 64 -1.58 -9.48 3.90
C LYS A 64 -1.18 -9.33 2.44
N ARG A 65 -1.40 -10.38 1.65
CA ARG A 65 -1.33 -10.28 0.17
C ARG A 65 -2.60 -9.57 -0.32
N PHE A 66 -2.44 -8.53 -1.11
CA PHE A 66 -3.55 -7.82 -1.75
C PHE A 66 -3.16 -7.43 -3.18
N VAL A 67 -4.17 -7.24 -4.02
CA VAL A 67 -4.01 -6.66 -5.35
C VAL A 67 -4.24 -5.16 -5.24
N TRP A 68 -3.28 -4.36 -5.70
CA TRP A 68 -3.41 -2.91 -5.76
C TRP A 68 -3.78 -2.48 -7.17
N CYS A 69 -4.99 -1.94 -7.36
CA CYS A 69 -5.45 -1.38 -8.62
C CYS A 69 -5.59 0.14 -8.47
N ASN A 70 -4.84 0.92 -9.25
CA ASN A 70 -5.07 2.35 -9.37
C ASN A 70 -6.07 2.59 -10.49
N ILE A 71 -7.21 3.20 -10.18
CA ILE A 71 -8.28 3.48 -11.14
C ILE A 71 -8.47 4.99 -11.20
N CYS A 72 -8.22 5.59 -12.36
CA CYS A 72 -8.44 7.01 -12.60
C CYS A 72 -9.83 7.23 -13.23
N PHE A 73 -10.66 8.04 -12.56
CA PHE A 73 -12.02 8.36 -13.00
C PHE A 73 -12.11 9.73 -13.65
N LEU A 74 -12.86 9.83 -14.75
CA LEU A 74 -13.16 11.10 -15.41
C LEU A 74 -14.14 11.90 -14.53
N TYR A 75 -13.70 13.05 -14.02
CA TYR A 75 -14.55 14.01 -13.31
C TYR A 75 -14.93 15.23 -14.16
N SER A 76 -14.38 15.38 -15.38
CA SER A 76 -14.71 16.47 -16.30
C SER A 76 -14.35 16.14 -17.76
N ASP A 77 -14.85 16.96 -18.70
CA ASP A 77 -14.78 16.83 -20.17
C ASP A 77 -13.37 17.00 -20.78
N GLY A 78 -12.33 16.52 -20.10
CA GLY A 78 -10.95 16.54 -20.57
C GLY A 78 -10.66 15.47 -21.65
N PRO A 79 -9.52 15.58 -22.37
CA PRO A 79 -9.18 14.66 -23.45
C PRO A 79 -9.11 13.20 -22.96
N LEU A 80 -9.86 12.34 -23.68
CA LEU A 80 -10.21 10.94 -23.39
C LEU A 80 -9.04 9.93 -23.37
N THR A 81 -7.78 10.37 -23.44
CA THR A 81 -6.68 9.47 -23.82
C THR A 81 -6.22 8.49 -22.74
N TYR A 82 -6.69 8.62 -21.49
CA TYR A 82 -6.19 7.84 -20.33
C TYR A 82 -7.22 7.50 -19.23
N TRP A 83 -8.53 7.50 -19.51
CA TRP A 83 -9.56 7.51 -18.45
C TRP A 83 -10.62 6.41 -18.62
N ILE A 84 -11.04 5.80 -17.50
CA ILE A 84 -12.10 4.78 -17.46
C ILE A 84 -13.47 5.46 -17.30
N PRO A 85 -14.48 5.16 -18.14
CA PRO A 85 -15.84 5.69 -17.98
C PRO A 85 -16.42 5.40 -16.60
N ARG A 86 -17.28 6.28 -16.08
CA ARG A 86 -17.85 6.16 -14.71
C ARG A 86 -18.57 4.82 -14.50
N GLU A 87 -19.26 4.33 -15.52
CA GLU A 87 -20.02 3.08 -15.48
C GLU A 87 -19.08 1.87 -15.36
N ASP A 88 -18.04 1.84 -16.17
CA ASP A 88 -17.00 0.80 -16.14
C ASP A 88 -16.23 0.83 -14.83
N ALA A 89 -15.97 2.03 -14.31
CA ALA A 89 -15.37 2.27 -13.01
C ALA A 89 -16.18 1.68 -11.84
N ILE A 90 -17.49 1.92 -11.82
CA ILE A 90 -18.41 1.34 -10.83
C ILE A 90 -18.45 -0.18 -10.97
N ARG A 91 -18.51 -0.71 -12.20
CA ARG A 91 -18.48 -2.16 -12.46
C ARG A 91 -17.21 -2.80 -11.92
N ILE A 92 -16.03 -2.26 -12.26
CA ILE A 92 -14.73 -2.78 -11.82
C ILE A 92 -14.62 -2.75 -10.30
N LYS A 93 -15.05 -1.67 -9.64
CA LYS A 93 -15.06 -1.59 -8.18
C LYS A 93 -15.90 -2.73 -7.57
N ASN A 94 -17.13 -2.91 -8.05
CA ASN A 94 -18.03 -3.94 -7.53
C ASN A 94 -17.48 -5.35 -7.75
N GLU A 95 -16.89 -5.64 -8.91
CA GLU A 95 -16.25 -6.94 -9.20
C GLU A 95 -15.05 -7.21 -8.28
N LEU A 96 -14.27 -6.18 -7.92
CA LEU A 96 -13.15 -6.31 -7.00
C LEU A 96 -13.59 -6.47 -5.53
N GLU A 97 -14.70 -5.85 -5.13
CA GLU A 97 -15.26 -5.92 -3.77
C GLU A 97 -16.08 -7.20 -3.52
N GLN A 98 -16.53 -7.91 -4.56
CA GLN A 98 -17.30 -9.16 -4.46
C GLN A 98 -16.43 -10.45 -4.43
N LYS A 99 -15.11 -10.34 -4.24
CA LYS A 99 -14.20 -11.49 -4.12
C LYS A 99 -14.01 -11.99 -2.70
#